data_AF-A0A662G5M8-F1
#
_entry.id   AF-A0A662G5M8-F1
#
_cell.length_a   1.000
_cell.length_b   1.000
_cell.length_c   1.000
_cell.angle_alpha   90.00
_cell.angle_beta   90.00
_cell.angle_gamma   90.00
#
_symmetry.space_group_name_H-M   'P 1'
#
loop_
_entity.id
_entity.type
_entity.pdbx_description
1 polymer ?
#
loop_
_entity_poly.entity_id
_entity_poly.type
_entity_poly.pdbx_seq_one_letter_code
_entity_poly.pdbx_strand_id
1 'polypeptide(L)' 'MNPVIGRIAFNLGITILILALLPLFIISPNSAEFYVDIMALIFISIFLAIVIWDVRRQVKKEYVKRAED' A
#
# COMPACT_ATOMS: atom_id res chain seq x y z
N MET A 1 -1.31 15.08 -2.89
CA MET A 1 -0.03 14.84 -2.18
C MET A 1 1.10 15.28 -3.09
N ASN A 2 2.33 15.53 -2.60
CA ASN A 2 3.46 15.65 -3.52
C ASN A 2 3.67 14.27 -4.17
N PRO A 3 3.81 14.15 -5.51
CA PRO A 3 4.00 12.86 -6.19
C PRO A 3 5.14 12.01 -5.62
N VAL A 4 6.18 12.68 -5.11
CA VAL A 4 7.33 12.05 -4.44
C VAL A 4 6.90 11.35 -3.15
N ILE A 5 6.05 12.00 -2.33
CA ILE A 5 5.53 11.41 -1.09
C ILE A 5 4.63 10.21 -1.41
N GLY A 6 3.85 10.26 -2.50
CA GLY A 6 3.05 9.12 -2.97
C GLY A 6 3.88 7.92 -3.34
N ARG A 7 4.98 8.14 -4.08
CA ARG A 7 5.93 7.08 -4.42
C ARG A 7 6.61 6.50 -3.18
N ILE A 8 7.01 7.33 -2.23
CA ILE A 8 7.65 6.86 -0.97
C ILE A 8 6.65 6.03 -0.15
N ALA A 9 5.43 6.51 0.06
CA ALA A 9 4.40 5.80 0.80
C ALA A 9 4.03 4.46 0.16
N PHE A 10 3.96 4.40 -1.17
CA PHE A 10 3.74 3.16 -1.90
C PHE A 10 4.89 2.16 -1.70
N ASN A 11 6.14 2.60 -1.87
CA ASN A 11 7.30 1.75 -1.69
C ASN A 11 7.37 1.21 -0.25
N LEU A 12 7.16 2.06 0.75
CA LEU A 12 7.10 1.64 2.15
C LEU A 12 5.97 0.64 2.39
N GLY A 13 4.77 0.89 1.86
CA GLY A 13 3.65 -0.03 1.98
C GLY A 13 3.94 -1.40 1.36
N ILE A 14 4.61 -1.45 0.21
CA ILE A 14 5.03 -2.69 -0.45
C ILE A 14 6.10 -3.41 0.38
N THR A 15 7.10 -2.70 0.90
CA THR A 15 8.10 -3.30 1.79
C THR A 15 7.45 -3.91 3.03
N ILE A 16 6.53 -3.19 3.67
CA ILE A 16 5.81 -3.68 4.84
C ILE A 16 4.94 -4.89 4.48
N LEU A 17 4.25 -4.88 3.33
CA LEU A 17 3.45 -6.01 2.85
C LEU A 17 4.30 -7.26 2.67
N ILE A 18 5.47 -7.13 2.04
CA ILE A 18 6.40 -8.26 1.85
C ILE A 18 6.88 -8.78 3.20
N LEU A 19 7.23 -7.89 4.13
CA LEU A 19 7.65 -8.29 5.47
C LEU A 19 6.53 -8.98 6.25
N ALA A 20 5.29 -8.53 6.11
CA ALA A 20 4.11 -9.13 6.74
C ALA A 20 3.69 -10.47 6.11
N LEU A 21 4.25 -10.86 4.96
CA LEU A 21 4.03 -12.19 4.39
C LEU A 21 4.99 -13.25 4.96
N LEU A 22 6.12 -12.84 5.54
CA LEU A 22 7.10 -13.77 6.10
C LEU A 22 6.57 -14.56 7.32
N PRO A 23 5.88 -13.94 8.31
CA PRO A 23 5.39 -14.64 9.49
C PRO A 23 4.35 -15.72 9.14
N LEU A 24 3.58 -15.51 8.08
CA LEU A 24 2.59 -16.48 7.56
C LEU A 24 3.16 -17.87 7.26
N PHE A 25 4.45 -17.98 6.91
CA PHE A 25 5.11 -19.27 6.66
C PHE A 25 5.64 -19.94 7.93
N ILE A 26 5.74 -19.20 9.04
CA ILE A 26 6.40 -19.63 10.28
C ILE A 26 5.35 -19.88 11.38
N ILE A 27 4.31 -19.04 11.44
CA ILE A 27 3.30 -19.04 12.51
C ILE A 27 2.28 -20.14 12.28
N SER A 28 1.89 -20.82 13.37
CA SER A 28 0.85 -21.85 13.33
C SER A 28 -0.52 -21.24 12.97
N PRO A 29 -1.29 -21.83 12.03
CA PRO A 29 -2.58 -21.30 11.59
C PRO A 29 -3.65 -21.18 12.69
N ASN A 30 -3.46 -21.87 13.82
CA ASN A 30 -4.41 -21.89 14.93
C ASN A 30 -3.99 -20.97 16.09
N SER A 31 -3.01 -20.09 15.89
CA SER A 31 -2.58 -19.12 16.90
C SER A 31 -3.27 -17.77 16.72
N ALA A 32 -3.41 -17.00 17.81
CA ALA A 32 -3.91 -15.64 17.74
C ALA A 32 -3.03 -14.73 16.86
N GLU A 33 -1.72 -14.99 16.82
CA GLU A 33 -0.75 -14.23 16.02
C GLU A 33 -1.05 -14.33 14.52
N PHE A 34 -1.48 -15.51 14.04
CA PHE A 34 -1.85 -15.71 12.64
C PHE A 34 -3.04 -14.83 12.23
N TYR A 35 -4.07 -14.75 13.08
CA TYR A 35 -5.23 -13.90 12.81
C TYR A 35 -4.88 -12.41 12.81
N VAL A 36 -4.00 -11.98 13.73
CA VAL A 36 -3.51 -10.59 13.77
C VAL A 36 -2.72 -10.26 12.50
N ASP A 37 -1.89 -11.18 12.02
CA ASP A 37 -1.08 -10.99 10.81
C ASP A 37 -1.97 -10.90 9.56
N ILE A 38 -3.02 -11.73 9.47
CA ILE A 38 -4.04 -11.62 8.40
C ILE A 38 -4.72 -10.25 8.44
N MET A 39 -5.12 -9.76 9.62
CA MET A 39 -5.73 -8.43 9.73
C MET A 39 -4.76 -7.34 9.29
N ALA A 40 -3.50 -7.42 9.69
CA ALA A 40 -2.46 -6.50 9.25
C ALA A 40 -2.32 -6.48 7.72
N LEU A 41 -2.31 -7.64 7.07
CA LEU A 41 -2.26 -7.75 5.60
C LEU A 41 -3.48 -7.10 4.92
N ILE A 42 -4.68 -7.26 5.49
CA ILE A 42 -5.88 -6.61 4.98
C ILE A 42 -5.73 -5.09 5.07
N PHE A 43 -5.30 -4.56 6.22
CA PHE A 43 -5.12 -3.12 6.40
C PHE A 43 -4.05 -2.53 5.48
N ILE A 44 -2.91 -3.21 5.33
CA ILE A 44 -1.83 -2.79 4.41
C ILE A 44 -2.32 -2.79 2.96
N SER A 45 -3.10 -3.81 2.57
CA SER A 45 -3.66 -3.91 1.21
C SER A 45 -4.64 -2.77 0.92
N ILE A 46 -5.53 -2.45 1.86
CA ILE A 46 -6.46 -1.31 1.73
C ILE A 46 -5.68 0.01 1.64
N PHE A 47 -4.68 0.19 2.51
CA PHE A 47 -3.82 1.37 2.48
C PHE A 47 -3.14 1.53 1.12
N LEU A 48 -2.53 0.46 0.59
CA LEU A 48 -1.90 0.46 -0.73
C LEU A 48 -2.91 0.78 -1.84
N ALA A 49 -4.11 0.20 -1.82
CA ALA A 49 -5.14 0.50 -2.80
C ALA A 49 -5.52 1.98 -2.82
N ILE A 50 -5.66 2.59 -1.63
CA ILE A 50 -5.94 4.03 -1.50
C ILE A 50 -4.78 4.87 -2.04
N VAL A 51 -3.53 4.53 -1.69
CA VAL A 51 -2.34 5.24 -2.17
C VAL A 51 -2.23 5.15 -3.71
N ILE A 52 -2.43 3.96 -4.28
CA ILE A 52 -2.44 3.77 -5.73
C ILE A 52 -3.51 4.65 -6.37
N TRP A 53 -4.73 4.64 -5.82
CA TRP A 53 -5.83 5.44 -6.34
C TRP A 53 -5.51 6.95 -6.29
N ASP A 54 -4.96 7.43 -5.18
CA ASP A 54 -4.56 8.83 -5.01
C ASP A 54 -3.45 9.24 -5.99
N VAL A 55 -2.41 8.41 -6.16
CA VAL A 55 -1.33 8.66 -7.14
C VAL A 55 -1.90 8.69 -8.57
N ARG A 56 -2.75 7.74 -8.96
CA ARG A 56 -3.38 7.72 -10.29
C ARG A 56 -4.23 8.97 -10.53
N ARG A 57 -4.98 9.41 -9.51
CA ARG A 57 -5.80 10.62 -9.57
C ARG A 57 -4.95 11.88 -9.76
N GLN A 58 -3.80 11.97 -9.09
CA GLN A 58 -2.90 13.12 -9.18
C GLN A 58 -2.24 13.21 -10.55
N VAL A 59 -1.74 12.09 -11.06
CA VAL A 59 -1.15 12.02 -12.40
C VAL A 59 -2.15 12.48 -13.46
N LYS A 60 -3.41 12.02 -13.39
CA LYS A 60 -4.46 12.46 -14.34
C LYS A 60 -4.69 13.97 -14.30
N LYS A 61 -4.67 14.60 -13.13
CA LYS A 61 -4.84 16.06 -12.99
C LYS A 61 -3.66 16.84 -13.57
N GLU A 62 -2.45 16.35 -13.39
CA GLU A 62 -1.24 17.03 -13.88
C GLU A 62 -1.10 16.95 -15.41
N TYR A 63 -1.50 15.83 -16.02
CA TYR A 63 -1.58 15.73 -17.48
C TYR A 63 -2.61 16.68 -18.11
N VAL A 64 -3.80 16.83 -17.49
CA VAL A 64 -4.82 17.75 -18.00
C VAL A 64 -4.33 19.20 -17.95
N LYS A 65 -3.68 19.60 -16.85
CA LYS A 65 -3.16 20.97 -16.70
C LYS A 65 -2.12 21.32 -17.77
N ARG A 66 -1.24 20.39 -18.14
CA ARG A 66 -0.24 20.59 -19.21
C ARG A 66 -0.82 20.59 -20.63
N ALA A 67 -2.05 20.13 -20.82
CA ALA A 67 -2.71 20.13 -22.14
C ALA A 67 -3.51 21.42 -22.40
N GLU A 68 -3.75 22.22 -21.36
CA GLU A 68 -4.43 23.53 -21.42
C GLU A 68 -3.45 24.71 -21.51
N ASP A 69 -2.16 24.48 -21.21
CA ASP A 69 -1.03 25.43 -21.35
C ASP A 69 -0.38 25.31 -22.75
#